data_AF-A0A9J7N1B2-F1
#
_entry.id   AF-A0A9J7N1B2-F1
#
_cell.length_a   1.000
_cell.length_b   1.000
_cell.length_c   1.000
_cell.angle_alpha   90.00
_cell.angle_beta   90.00
_cell.angle_gamma   90.00
#
_symmetry.space_group_name_H-M   'P 1'
#
loop_
_entity.id
_entity.type
_entity.pdbx_description
1 polymer ?
#
loop_
_entity_poly.entity_id
_entity_poly.type
_entity_poly.pdbx_seq_one_letter_code
_entity_poly.pdbx_strand_id
1 'polypeptide(L)'
;MDLCPLLLHFTNHKTRSQFLIGLLLGCTLYMLVAFPVYLYLGEHQTQPLCQAELIKRLQAEQTEVPTPISNPTAGPTRPPGPVHPAPFNVTNPLSGYVNVLKDREPLKLHCSVCALVSNSAQLLHHEAGTEIDKADCVIRMNDAPVFGFEKHVGTRTTVRVVSHSSVPSIKKVRYISKYSGLKVVAWGPNHTMRTDGKGGTYNLLSELAEENSKVIEVYMLTQQRMGYADKVFENETGKPRKTSGTWLSTDWFSMILATEMCDHIKVYGMSNGNNCKNPEDKSVRLHYYGGNAQKECDELKNMEKRKKGSLRLLTERKAFQLWAQYHNISFNFPIW
;
A
#
# COMPACT_ATOMS: atom_id res chain seq x y z
N MET A 1 26.62 20.35 46.07
CA MET A 1 26.65 19.92 47.48
C MET A 1 25.77 18.69 47.59
N ASP A 2 26.35 17.64 48.15
CA ASP A 2 25.97 16.24 48.01
C ASP A 2 24.65 15.85 48.66
N LEU A 3 24.04 14.83 48.04
CA LEU A 3 22.94 14.04 48.56
C LEU A 3 23.43 13.07 49.64
N CYS A 4 22.57 12.83 50.63
CA CYS A 4 22.65 11.86 51.73
C CYS A 4 23.26 12.44 53.03
N PRO A 5 22.46 12.77 54.07
CA PRO A 5 21.56 11.79 54.71
C PRO A 5 20.24 12.38 55.25
N LEU A 6 19.08 11.80 54.89
CA LEU A 6 17.81 12.03 55.61
C LEU A 6 16.91 10.79 55.51
N LEU A 7 17.51 9.66 55.86
CA LEU A 7 16.81 8.42 56.20
C LEU A 7 17.16 8.12 57.65
N LEU A 8 16.41 8.73 58.58
CA LEU A 8 16.20 8.29 59.97
C LEU A 8 15.33 9.34 60.71
N HIS A 9 14.03 9.33 60.45
CA HIS A 9 13.01 9.66 61.46
C HIS A 9 11.60 9.33 60.94
N PHE A 10 11.29 8.03 60.87
CA PHE A 10 9.91 7.55 60.76
C PHE A 10 9.57 6.68 61.97
N THR A 11 9.41 7.34 63.12
CA THR A 11 8.76 6.77 64.31
C THR A 11 8.08 7.89 65.11
N ASN A 12 7.09 8.57 64.52
CA ASN A 12 6.12 9.29 65.36
C ASN A 12 4.76 9.42 64.66
N HIS A 13 3.71 8.92 65.31
CA HIS A 13 2.36 8.78 64.77
C HIS A 13 1.57 10.11 64.71
N LYS A 14 2.22 11.25 65.07
CA LYS A 14 1.56 12.54 65.29
C LYS A 14 1.62 13.53 64.11
N THR A 15 2.43 13.25 63.07
CA THR A 15 2.56 14.13 61.88
C THR A 15 1.73 13.70 60.67
N ARG A 16 1.03 12.56 60.73
CA ARG A 16 0.20 12.04 59.63
C ARG A 16 -1.11 12.83 59.46
N SER A 17 -1.66 13.39 60.53
CA SER A 17 -2.94 14.12 60.50
C SER A 17 -2.82 15.51 59.87
N GLN A 18 -1.71 16.23 60.09
CA GLN A 18 -1.52 17.58 59.55
C GLN A 18 -1.20 17.57 58.04
N PHE A 19 -0.55 16.53 57.52
CA PHE A 19 -0.29 16.38 56.07
C PHE A 19 -1.56 16.03 55.27
N LEU A 20 -2.44 15.20 55.84
CA LEU A 20 -3.71 14.82 55.19
C LEU A 20 -4.73 15.97 55.17
N ILE A 21 -4.75 16.83 56.20
CA ILE A 21 -5.59 18.04 56.23
C ILE A 21 -5.07 19.08 55.21
N GLY A 22 -3.76 19.22 55.05
CA GLY A 22 -3.17 20.09 54.02
C GLY A 22 -3.46 19.65 52.59
N LEU A 23 -3.49 18.34 52.32
CA LEU A 23 -3.85 17.77 51.02
C LEU A 23 -5.34 17.93 50.68
N LEU A 24 -6.23 17.77 51.67
CA LEU A 24 -7.67 17.96 51.48
C LEU A 24 -8.04 19.44 51.23
N LEU A 25 -7.44 20.37 51.97
CA LEU A 25 -7.66 21.81 51.78
C LEU A 25 -7.10 22.31 50.43
N GLY A 26 -5.95 21.77 49.98
CA GLY A 26 -5.37 22.08 48.68
C GLY A 26 -6.21 21.58 47.49
N CYS A 27 -6.79 20.38 47.59
CA CYS A 27 -7.69 19.85 46.55
C CYS A 27 -9.02 20.62 46.48
N THR A 28 -9.59 21.05 47.61
CA THR A 28 -10.83 21.85 47.61
C THR A 28 -10.61 23.25 47.04
N LEU A 29 -9.46 23.88 47.30
CA LEU A 29 -9.15 25.20 46.72
C LEU A 29 -8.88 25.11 45.21
N TYR A 30 -8.21 24.04 44.75
CA TYR A 30 -8.00 23.80 43.32
C TYR A 30 -9.33 23.58 42.58
N MET A 31 -10.26 22.82 43.15
CA MET A 31 -11.58 22.59 42.54
C MET A 31 -12.48 23.84 42.55
N LEU A 32 -12.35 24.73 43.55
CA LEU A 32 -13.14 25.96 43.63
C LEU A 32 -12.58 27.10 42.75
N VAL A 33 -11.30 27.07 42.38
CA VAL A 33 -10.67 28.15 41.58
C VAL A 33 -10.42 27.73 40.13
N ALA A 34 -10.00 26.47 39.88
CA ALA A 34 -9.69 26.00 38.54
C ALA A 34 -10.94 25.60 37.74
N PHE A 35 -11.99 25.09 38.40
CA PHE A 35 -13.21 24.64 37.71
C PHE A 35 -14.08 25.79 37.17
N PRO A 36 -14.28 26.92 37.90
CA PRO A 36 -14.96 28.08 37.33
C PRO A 36 -14.15 28.75 36.23
N VAL A 37 -12.81 28.76 36.32
CA VAL A 37 -11.94 29.27 35.26
C VAL A 37 -11.99 28.40 34.01
N TYR A 38 -12.08 27.08 34.16
CA TYR A 38 -12.24 26.14 33.04
C TYR A 38 -13.62 26.25 32.37
N LEU A 39 -14.69 26.50 33.15
CA LEU A 39 -16.02 26.78 32.60
C LEU A 39 -16.09 28.18 31.95
N TYR A 40 -15.50 29.21 32.57
CA TYR A 40 -15.45 30.57 32.04
C TYR A 40 -14.59 30.68 30.76
N LEU A 41 -13.52 29.88 30.65
CA LEU A 41 -12.70 29.78 29.45
C LEU A 41 -13.26 28.78 28.41
N GLY A 42 -14.19 27.90 28.81
CA GLY A 42 -14.88 26.93 27.95
C GLY A 42 -16.12 27.48 27.25
N GLU A 43 -16.66 28.62 27.69
CA GLU A 43 -17.87 29.25 27.13
C GLU A 43 -17.61 30.33 26.05
N HIS A 44 -16.35 30.67 25.75
CA HIS A 44 -16.03 31.50 24.58
C HIS A 44 -15.69 30.64 23.36
N GLN A 45 -16.74 29.98 22.87
CA GLN A 45 -16.80 29.43 21.53
C GLN A 45 -16.72 30.58 20.51
N THR A 46 -15.68 30.54 19.68
CA THR A 46 -15.65 30.92 18.26
C THR A 46 -16.42 32.18 17.82
N GLN A 47 -15.65 33.18 17.37
CA GLN A 47 -16.08 34.34 16.59
C GLN A 47 -17.20 34.02 15.57
N PRO A 48 -18.35 34.71 15.61
CA PRO A 48 -19.40 34.57 14.60
C PRO A 48 -19.04 35.23 13.24
N LEU A 49 -17.85 35.82 13.09
CA LEU A 49 -17.41 36.45 11.84
C LEU A 49 -16.75 35.49 10.83
N CYS A 50 -16.23 34.33 11.26
CA CYS A 50 -15.53 33.41 10.35
C CYS A 50 -16.51 32.47 9.62
N GLN A 51 -17.65 32.17 10.26
CA GLN A 51 -18.65 31.23 9.73
C GLN A 51 -19.52 31.86 8.64
N ALA A 52 -19.80 33.17 8.74
CA ALA A 52 -20.51 33.91 7.71
C ALA A 52 -19.69 34.08 6.41
N GLU A 53 -18.37 34.25 6.52
CA GLU A 53 -17.47 34.40 5.37
C GLU A 53 -17.20 33.05 4.68
N LEU A 54 -17.13 31.95 5.46
CA LEU A 54 -17.02 30.59 4.93
C LEU A 54 -18.29 30.15 4.20
N ILE A 55 -19.47 30.48 4.73
CA ILE A 55 -20.76 30.21 4.09
C ILE A 55 -20.92 31.05 2.82
N LYS A 56 -20.50 32.32 2.81
CA LYS A 56 -20.49 33.14 1.59
C LYS A 56 -19.58 32.57 0.50
N ARG A 57 -18.40 32.04 0.86
CA ARG A 57 -17.49 31.39 -0.10
C ARG A 57 -18.06 30.08 -0.65
N LEU A 58 -18.67 29.26 0.20
CA LEU A 58 -19.31 28.01 -0.20
C LEU A 58 -20.57 28.23 -1.06
N GLN A 59 -21.27 29.35 -0.88
CA GLN A 59 -22.44 29.73 -1.70
C GLN A 59 -22.03 30.38 -3.03
N ALA A 60 -20.93 31.14 -3.07
CA ALA A 60 -20.39 31.70 -4.32
C ALA A 60 -19.86 30.62 -5.28
N GLU A 61 -19.43 29.47 -4.74
CA GLU A 61 -18.93 28.32 -5.51
C GLU A 61 -20.06 27.40 -6.03
N GLN A 62 -21.33 27.66 -5.64
CA GLN A 62 -22.51 26.92 -6.10
C GLN A 62 -23.32 27.62 -7.21
N THR A 63 -22.87 28.80 -7.68
CA THR A 63 -23.59 29.58 -8.71
C THR A 63 -23.08 29.41 -10.14
N GLU A 64 -22.07 28.58 -10.41
CA GLU A 64 -21.78 28.13 -11.77
C GLU A 64 -22.42 26.77 -12.02
N VAL A 65 -23.69 26.80 -12.42
CA VAL A 65 -24.36 25.68 -13.06
C VAL A 65 -23.79 25.56 -14.48
N PRO A 66 -23.02 24.52 -14.84
CA PRO A 66 -22.67 24.31 -16.23
C PRO A 66 -23.96 23.96 -16.98
N THR A 67 -24.27 24.73 -18.02
CA THR A 67 -25.30 24.43 -19.01
C THR A 67 -25.23 22.96 -19.44
N PRO A 68 -26.37 22.29 -19.68
CA PRO A 68 -26.38 20.87 -20.03
C PRO A 68 -25.70 20.67 -21.39
N ILE A 69 -24.50 20.13 -21.36
CA ILE A 69 -23.84 19.61 -22.56
C ILE A 69 -24.60 18.35 -22.95
N SER A 70 -25.24 18.44 -24.10
CA SER A 70 -25.89 17.37 -24.82
C SER A 70 -24.98 16.15 -25.04
N ASN A 71 -25.55 14.98 -24.75
CA ASN A 71 -25.19 13.63 -25.20
C ASN A 71 -23.89 12.98 -24.66
N PRO A 72 -23.96 11.66 -24.34
CA PRO A 72 -22.80 10.90 -23.90
C PRO A 72 -21.84 10.74 -25.06
N THR A 73 -20.78 11.54 -25.06
CA THR A 73 -19.63 11.30 -25.92
C THR A 73 -18.96 10.04 -25.41
N ALA A 74 -18.78 9.06 -26.30
CA ALA A 74 -18.06 7.83 -26.05
C ALA A 74 -16.78 8.11 -25.25
N GLY A 75 -16.52 7.30 -24.22
CA GLY A 75 -15.23 7.32 -23.51
C GLY A 75 -14.05 7.24 -24.48
N PRO A 76 -12.84 7.64 -24.08
CA PRO A 76 -11.69 7.71 -24.97
C PRO A 76 -11.60 6.43 -25.81
N THR A 77 -11.80 6.58 -27.12
CA THR A 77 -11.80 5.46 -28.05
C THR A 77 -10.43 4.80 -27.96
N ARG A 78 -10.42 3.54 -27.52
CA ARG A 78 -9.21 2.72 -27.38
C ARG A 78 -8.34 2.87 -28.64
N PRO A 79 -7.01 3.07 -28.52
CA PRO A 79 -6.16 3.15 -29.67
C PRO A 79 -6.35 1.91 -30.56
N PRO A 80 -6.40 2.07 -31.89
CA PRO A 80 -6.48 0.93 -32.80
C PRO A 80 -5.20 0.09 -32.67
N GLY A 81 -5.34 -1.19 -32.31
CA GLY A 81 -4.21 -2.08 -32.11
C GLY A 81 -4.54 -3.25 -31.18
N PRO A 82 -3.60 -4.21 -31.02
CA PRO A 82 -3.72 -5.27 -30.03
C PRO A 82 -3.73 -4.68 -28.61
N VAL A 83 -4.33 -5.42 -27.68
CA VAL A 83 -4.35 -5.04 -26.25
C VAL A 83 -2.97 -5.21 -25.64
N HIS A 84 -2.56 -4.27 -24.80
CA HIS A 84 -1.29 -4.28 -24.10
C HIS A 84 -1.49 -4.25 -22.57
N PRO A 85 -1.04 -5.29 -21.84
CA PRO A 85 -0.41 -6.50 -22.34
C PRO A 85 -1.43 -7.47 -22.96
N ALA A 86 -1.03 -8.23 -23.98
CA ALA A 86 -1.87 -9.31 -24.49
C ALA A 86 -2.06 -10.38 -23.41
N PRO A 87 -3.26 -10.95 -23.21
CA PRO A 87 -3.51 -11.89 -22.12
C PRO A 87 -2.64 -13.15 -22.29
N PHE A 88 -2.19 -13.73 -21.18
CA PHE A 88 -1.41 -14.97 -21.18
C PHE A 88 -2.12 -16.12 -21.89
N ASN A 89 -3.44 -16.21 -21.69
CA ASN A 89 -4.33 -17.12 -22.38
C ASN A 89 -5.68 -16.42 -22.54
N VAL A 90 -6.23 -16.44 -23.76
CA VAL A 90 -7.47 -15.71 -24.10
C VAL A 90 -8.68 -16.23 -23.32
N THR A 91 -8.76 -17.54 -23.09
CA THR A 91 -9.92 -18.18 -22.44
C THR A 91 -9.77 -18.25 -20.93
N ASN A 92 -8.54 -18.46 -20.44
CA ASN A 92 -8.26 -18.57 -19.01
C ASN A 92 -6.98 -17.79 -18.66
N PRO A 93 -7.06 -16.45 -18.57
CA PRO A 93 -5.91 -15.58 -18.34
C PRO A 93 -5.09 -16.02 -17.13
N LEU A 94 -5.76 -16.41 -16.03
CA LEU A 94 -5.12 -16.74 -14.76
C LEU A 94 -4.56 -18.18 -14.66
N SER A 95 -4.63 -18.98 -15.74
CA SER A 95 -4.18 -20.38 -15.78
C SER A 95 -2.71 -20.60 -15.38
N GLY A 96 -1.87 -19.58 -15.47
CA GLY A 96 -0.46 -19.63 -15.09
C GLY A 96 -0.16 -19.37 -13.60
N TYR A 97 -1.18 -19.05 -12.79
CA TYR A 97 -1.08 -18.91 -11.34
C TYR A 97 -1.68 -20.16 -10.69
N VAL A 98 -0.86 -21.01 -10.10
CA VAL A 98 -1.28 -22.35 -9.68
C VAL A 98 -1.14 -22.53 -8.19
N ASN A 99 -2.12 -23.20 -7.57
CA ASN A 99 -2.14 -23.43 -6.14
C ASN A 99 -0.94 -24.29 -5.71
N VAL A 100 -0.39 -24.01 -4.53
CA VAL A 100 0.78 -24.73 -4.00
C VAL A 100 0.40 -26.12 -3.47
N LEU A 101 -0.81 -26.29 -2.90
CA LEU A 101 -1.24 -27.55 -2.27
C LEU A 101 -2.27 -28.34 -3.08
N LYS A 102 -3.24 -27.66 -3.72
CA LYS A 102 -4.39 -28.28 -4.38
C LYS A 102 -4.07 -28.68 -5.83
N ASP A 103 -3.23 -29.69 -6.04
CA ASP A 103 -2.94 -30.27 -7.37
C ASP A 103 -2.68 -29.25 -8.50
N ARG A 104 -2.06 -28.11 -8.16
CA ARG A 104 -1.78 -27.03 -9.11
C ARG A 104 -3.03 -26.41 -9.75
N GLU A 105 -4.18 -26.46 -9.09
CA GLU A 105 -5.39 -25.79 -9.54
C GLU A 105 -5.15 -24.30 -9.83
N PRO A 106 -5.61 -23.78 -10.98
CA PRO A 106 -5.44 -22.36 -11.30
C PRO A 106 -6.17 -21.42 -10.35
N LEU A 107 -5.62 -20.22 -10.18
CA LEU A 107 -6.29 -19.10 -9.53
C LEU A 107 -7.55 -18.75 -10.32
N LYS A 108 -8.68 -18.67 -9.61
CA LYS A 108 -9.96 -18.18 -10.13
C LYS A 108 -10.37 -16.97 -9.31
N LEU A 109 -10.31 -15.79 -9.92
CA LEU A 109 -10.70 -14.54 -9.27
C LEU A 109 -11.04 -13.50 -10.35
N HIS A 110 -12.14 -12.79 -10.15
CA HIS A 110 -12.56 -11.65 -10.96
C HIS A 110 -13.10 -10.56 -10.02
N CYS A 111 -12.78 -9.30 -10.30
CA CYS A 111 -13.21 -8.16 -9.50
C CYS A 111 -13.60 -7.00 -10.43
N SER A 112 -14.68 -6.27 -10.13
CA SER A 112 -15.05 -5.12 -10.95
C SER A 112 -14.12 -3.94 -10.71
N VAL A 113 -13.79 -3.67 -9.44
CA VAL A 113 -12.81 -2.64 -9.08
C VAL A 113 -11.69 -3.24 -8.24
N CYS A 114 -10.46 -3.04 -8.70
CA CYS A 114 -9.25 -3.37 -7.96
C CYS A 114 -8.53 -2.12 -7.49
N ALA A 115 -8.16 -2.07 -6.20
CA ALA A 115 -7.19 -1.13 -5.68
C ALA A 115 -5.82 -1.81 -5.60
N LEU A 116 -4.88 -1.41 -6.46
CA LEU A 116 -3.48 -1.84 -6.41
C LEU A 116 -2.69 -0.81 -5.60
N VAL A 117 -2.26 -1.21 -4.40
CA VAL A 117 -1.55 -0.34 -3.47
C VAL A 117 -0.06 -0.58 -3.60
N SER A 118 0.66 0.41 -4.14
CA SER A 118 2.12 0.41 -4.19
C SER A 118 2.73 0.63 -2.81
N ASN A 119 4.02 0.35 -2.68
CA ASN A 119 4.73 0.50 -1.42
C ASN A 119 5.20 1.92 -1.16
N SER A 120 5.04 2.88 -2.07
CA SER A 120 5.60 4.24 -1.95
C SER A 120 5.12 5.02 -0.72
N ALA A 121 6.01 5.83 -0.14
CA ALA A 121 5.66 6.75 0.93
C ALA A 121 4.81 7.94 0.48
N GLN A 122 4.57 8.11 -0.82
CA GLN A 122 3.60 9.09 -1.33
C GLN A 122 2.23 8.95 -0.65
N LEU A 123 1.84 7.72 -0.33
CA LEU A 123 0.59 7.43 0.38
C LEU A 123 0.49 8.09 1.76
N LEU A 124 1.61 8.38 2.43
CA LEU A 124 1.59 9.01 3.76
C LEU A 124 1.12 10.47 3.73
N HIS A 125 1.09 11.09 2.55
CA HIS A 125 0.57 12.45 2.36
C HIS A 125 -0.94 12.48 2.11
N HIS A 126 -1.58 11.31 2.00
CA HIS A 126 -2.99 11.20 1.65
C HIS A 126 -3.72 10.21 2.55
N GLU A 127 -4.95 10.53 2.94
CA GLU A 127 -5.78 9.67 3.79
C GLU A 127 -6.64 8.73 2.93
N ALA A 128 -6.00 8.03 1.99
CA ALA A 128 -6.70 7.24 0.97
C ALA A 128 -7.30 5.93 1.51
N GLY A 129 -7.09 5.57 2.78
CA GLY A 129 -7.41 4.25 3.29
C GLY A 129 -8.88 3.85 3.15
N THR A 130 -9.80 4.77 3.46
CA THR A 130 -11.24 4.56 3.31
C THR A 130 -11.65 4.38 1.84
N GLU A 131 -10.96 5.05 0.91
CA GLU A 131 -11.27 4.97 -0.52
C GLU A 131 -10.72 3.70 -1.15
N ILE A 132 -9.50 3.27 -0.75
CA ILE A 132 -8.92 1.98 -1.09
C ILE A 132 -9.83 0.82 -0.67
N ASP A 133 -10.36 0.87 0.56
CA ASP A 133 -11.19 -0.20 1.12
C ASP A 133 -12.58 -0.32 0.46
N LYS A 134 -12.98 0.62 -0.41
CA LYS A 134 -14.22 0.52 -1.22
C LYS A 134 -14.07 -0.41 -2.43
N ALA A 135 -12.86 -0.75 -2.84
CA ALA A 135 -12.64 -1.66 -3.94
C ALA A 135 -13.13 -3.08 -3.61
N ASP A 136 -13.53 -3.85 -4.63
CA ASP A 136 -13.89 -5.25 -4.46
C ASP A 136 -12.66 -6.05 -4.02
N CYS A 137 -11.53 -5.76 -4.66
CA CYS A 137 -10.26 -6.42 -4.43
C CYS A 137 -9.16 -5.41 -4.12
N VAL A 138 -8.45 -5.62 -3.00
CA VAL A 138 -7.26 -4.84 -2.66
C VAL A 138 -6.02 -5.70 -2.88
N ILE A 139 -5.15 -5.27 -3.79
CA ILE A 139 -3.89 -5.92 -4.17
C ILE A 139 -2.76 -5.20 -3.44
N ARG A 140 -1.97 -5.93 -2.65
CA ARG A 140 -0.77 -5.43 -1.96
C ARG A 140 0.46 -6.23 -2.36
N MET A 141 1.64 -5.70 -2.07
CA MET A 141 2.90 -6.29 -2.51
C MET A 141 3.85 -6.58 -1.36
N ASN A 142 4.54 -7.72 -1.46
CA ASN A 142 5.60 -8.16 -0.56
C ASN A 142 5.16 -8.03 0.91
N ASP A 143 6.03 -7.57 1.79
CA ASP A 143 5.82 -7.47 3.24
C ASP A 143 5.19 -6.15 3.70
N ALA A 144 4.66 -5.35 2.77
CA ALA A 144 4.08 -4.04 3.07
C ALA A 144 2.96 -4.15 4.12
N PRO A 145 3.14 -3.57 5.32
CA PRO A 145 2.20 -3.69 6.41
C PRO A 145 0.97 -2.80 6.19
N VAL A 146 -0.09 -3.15 6.89
CA VAL A 146 -1.30 -2.32 7.03
C VAL A 146 -1.33 -1.66 8.41
N PHE A 147 -0.94 -2.41 9.44
CA PHE A 147 -0.96 -1.95 10.81
C PHE A 147 -0.09 -0.69 11.01
N GLY A 148 -0.69 0.35 11.60
CA GLY A 148 -0.07 1.66 11.80
C GLY A 148 -0.14 2.59 10.59
N PHE A 149 -0.72 2.14 9.48
CA PHE A 149 -0.85 2.88 8.22
C PHE A 149 -2.28 2.89 7.67
N GLU A 150 -3.26 2.35 8.42
CA GLU A 150 -4.64 2.09 7.97
C GLU A 150 -5.28 3.33 7.36
N LYS A 151 -5.06 4.48 7.98
CA LYS A 151 -5.54 5.79 7.52
C LYS A 151 -5.11 6.12 6.08
N HIS A 152 -3.92 5.69 5.69
CA HIS A 152 -3.30 6.00 4.40
C HIS A 152 -3.48 4.88 3.38
N VAL A 153 -3.38 3.63 3.84
CA VAL A 153 -3.29 2.47 2.94
C VAL A 153 -4.49 1.55 3.01
N GLY A 154 -5.47 1.81 3.88
CA GLY A 154 -6.66 0.98 4.07
C GLY A 154 -6.39 -0.19 5.01
N THR A 155 -7.43 -0.98 5.28
CA THR A 155 -7.42 -2.10 6.22
C THR A 155 -7.52 -3.46 5.53
N ARG A 156 -8.01 -3.51 4.27
CA ARG A 156 -8.28 -4.76 3.56
C ARG A 156 -7.07 -5.25 2.76
N THR A 157 -7.00 -6.55 2.55
CA THR A 157 -6.10 -7.19 1.57
C THR A 157 -6.80 -8.43 1.01
N THR A 158 -7.05 -8.46 -0.30
CA THR A 158 -7.65 -9.62 -0.99
C THR A 158 -6.57 -10.47 -1.65
N VAL A 159 -5.60 -9.81 -2.29
CA VAL A 159 -4.47 -10.46 -2.96
C VAL A 159 -3.18 -9.85 -2.46
N ARG A 160 -2.18 -10.69 -2.18
CA ARG A 160 -0.82 -10.24 -1.88
C ARG A 160 0.17 -10.87 -2.84
N VAL A 161 0.77 -10.06 -3.71
CA VAL A 161 1.79 -10.50 -4.67
C VAL A 161 3.16 -10.45 -4.01
N VAL A 162 3.90 -11.54 -4.02
CA VAL A 162 5.12 -11.70 -3.22
C VAL A 162 6.28 -12.17 -4.08
N SER A 163 7.39 -11.43 -4.08
CA SER A 163 8.64 -11.91 -4.66
C SER A 163 9.25 -13.01 -3.80
N HIS A 164 9.94 -13.96 -4.43
CA HIS A 164 10.67 -15.04 -3.75
C HIS A 164 11.58 -14.55 -2.61
N SER A 165 12.19 -13.38 -2.76
CA SER A 165 13.05 -12.76 -1.76
C SER A 165 12.29 -12.26 -0.53
N SER A 166 11.00 -11.98 -0.66
CA SER A 166 10.12 -11.50 0.42
C SER A 166 9.38 -12.63 1.13
N VAL A 167 9.33 -13.85 0.56
CA VAL A 167 8.68 -15.01 1.17
C VAL A 167 9.16 -15.30 2.61
N PRO A 168 10.47 -15.23 2.93
CA PRO A 168 10.92 -15.42 4.31
C PRO A 168 10.36 -14.37 5.28
N SER A 169 10.19 -13.12 4.84
CA SER A 169 9.60 -12.05 5.66
C SER A 169 8.10 -12.27 5.87
N ILE A 170 7.40 -12.65 4.80
CA ILE A 170 5.98 -13.01 4.80
C ILE A 170 5.69 -14.14 5.78
N LYS A 171 6.49 -15.21 5.77
CA LYS A 171 6.29 -16.33 6.71
C LYS A 171 6.44 -15.91 8.18
N LYS A 172 7.29 -14.92 8.46
CA LYS A 172 7.52 -14.43 9.84
C LYS A 172 6.38 -13.55 10.36
N VAL A 173 5.61 -12.89 9.49
CA VAL A 173 4.58 -11.95 9.92
C VAL A 173 3.28 -12.67 10.29
N ARG A 174 2.94 -12.63 11.59
CA ARG A 174 1.74 -13.27 12.14
C ARG A 174 0.41 -12.63 11.71
N TYR A 175 0.43 -11.50 10.99
CA TYR A 175 -0.81 -10.80 10.60
C TYR A 175 -1.47 -11.39 9.36
N ILE A 176 -0.79 -12.24 8.58
CA ILE A 176 -1.33 -12.79 7.32
C ILE A 176 -2.60 -13.61 7.56
N SER A 177 -2.63 -14.39 8.65
CA SER A 177 -3.78 -15.21 9.02
C SER A 177 -5.00 -14.39 9.47
N LYS A 178 -4.85 -13.08 9.71
CA LYS A 178 -5.99 -12.21 10.04
C LYS A 178 -6.88 -11.92 8.84
N TYR A 179 -6.38 -12.11 7.62
CA TYR A 179 -7.13 -11.89 6.39
C TYR A 179 -7.75 -13.20 5.91
N SER A 180 -8.97 -13.49 6.35
CA SER A 180 -9.73 -14.63 5.84
C SER A 180 -9.97 -14.48 4.33
N GLY A 181 -9.68 -15.53 3.57
CA GLY A 181 -9.81 -15.56 2.11
C GLY A 181 -8.66 -14.90 1.34
N LEU A 182 -7.58 -14.48 2.03
CA LEU A 182 -6.41 -13.89 1.38
C LEU A 182 -5.76 -14.87 0.40
N LYS A 183 -5.47 -14.36 -0.81
CA LYS A 183 -4.72 -15.07 -1.84
C LYS A 183 -3.29 -14.55 -1.91
N VAL A 184 -2.32 -15.36 -1.53
CA VAL A 184 -0.89 -15.05 -1.69
C VAL A 184 -0.44 -15.56 -3.05
N VAL A 185 0.11 -14.67 -3.89
CA VAL A 185 0.58 -15.02 -5.24
C VAL A 185 2.07 -14.78 -5.34
N ALA A 186 2.86 -15.86 -5.34
CA ALA A 186 4.31 -15.78 -5.26
C ALA A 186 5.01 -15.98 -6.63
N TRP A 187 6.05 -15.20 -6.89
CA TRP A 187 6.85 -15.29 -8.11
C TRP A 187 8.35 -15.39 -7.78
N GLY A 188 9.12 -16.08 -8.62
CA GLY A 188 10.53 -16.33 -8.36
C GLY A 188 11.25 -17.09 -9.46
N PRO A 189 12.59 -17.14 -9.40
CA PRO A 189 13.37 -17.95 -10.31
C PRO A 189 13.14 -19.44 -10.10
N ASN A 190 13.28 -20.22 -11.18
CA ASN A 190 13.01 -21.66 -11.15
C ASN A 190 13.77 -22.40 -10.05
N HIS A 191 15.05 -22.08 -9.84
CA HIS A 191 15.87 -22.82 -8.88
C HIS A 191 15.38 -22.71 -7.43
N THR A 192 14.74 -21.61 -7.03
CA THR A 192 14.17 -21.47 -5.67
C THR A 192 12.71 -21.93 -5.59
N MET A 193 12.02 -22.05 -6.72
CA MET A 193 10.60 -22.39 -6.83
C MET A 193 10.35 -23.86 -7.23
N ARG A 194 11.38 -24.72 -7.15
CA ARG A 194 11.26 -26.15 -7.50
C ARG A 194 10.38 -26.89 -6.50
N THR A 195 9.56 -27.81 -7.00
CA THR A 195 8.64 -28.62 -6.19
C THR A 195 9.24 -29.96 -5.74
N ASP A 196 10.51 -30.24 -6.07
CA ASP A 196 11.20 -31.49 -5.76
C ASP A 196 11.89 -31.49 -4.39
N GLY A 197 11.43 -30.63 -3.49
CA GLY A 197 12.03 -30.40 -2.16
C GLY A 197 13.31 -29.57 -2.17
N LYS A 198 13.90 -29.26 -3.34
CA LYS A 198 15.13 -28.44 -3.44
C LYS A 198 14.87 -26.94 -3.62
N GLY A 199 13.61 -26.55 -3.79
CA GLY A 199 13.22 -25.14 -3.95
C GLY A 199 12.95 -24.48 -2.60
N GLY A 200 13.96 -23.82 -2.02
CA GLY A 200 13.81 -23.21 -0.68
C GLY A 200 12.63 -22.22 -0.56
N THR A 201 12.34 -21.43 -1.59
CA THR A 201 11.16 -20.55 -1.60
C THR A 201 9.86 -21.34 -1.68
N TYR A 202 9.81 -22.36 -2.55
CA TYR A 202 8.63 -23.22 -2.67
C TYR A 202 8.31 -23.93 -1.35
N ASN A 203 9.32 -24.47 -0.68
CA ASN A 203 9.14 -25.16 0.60
C ASN A 203 8.51 -24.23 1.65
N LEU A 204 9.02 -22.98 1.77
CA LEU A 204 8.42 -21.99 2.67
C LEU A 204 6.97 -21.62 2.30
N LEU A 205 6.65 -21.57 1.01
CA LEU A 205 5.27 -21.34 0.54
C LEU A 205 4.35 -22.51 0.85
N SER A 206 4.83 -23.76 0.71
CA SER A 206 4.09 -24.97 1.07
C SER A 206 3.77 -24.97 2.56
N GLU A 207 4.78 -24.72 3.40
CA GLU A 207 4.59 -24.64 4.84
C GLU A 207 3.62 -23.51 5.22
N LEU A 208 3.75 -22.31 4.62
CA LEU A 208 2.81 -21.21 4.83
C LEU A 208 1.38 -21.59 4.46
N ALA A 209 1.20 -22.30 3.35
CA ALA A 209 -0.09 -22.77 2.87
C ALA A 209 -0.69 -23.83 3.79
N GLU A 210 0.12 -24.77 4.28
CA GLU A 210 -0.31 -25.86 5.18
C GLU A 210 -0.74 -25.30 6.53
N GLU A 211 0.11 -24.46 7.14
CA GLU A 211 -0.12 -23.81 8.44
C GLU A 211 -1.39 -22.95 8.46
N ASN A 212 -1.79 -22.43 7.29
CA ASN A 212 -2.90 -21.46 7.17
C ASN A 212 -3.99 -21.91 6.19
N SER A 213 -4.07 -23.21 5.89
CA SER A 213 -4.94 -23.79 4.85
C SER A 213 -6.44 -23.49 4.98
N LYS A 214 -6.89 -23.10 6.18
CA LYS A 214 -8.28 -22.72 6.46
C LYS A 214 -8.59 -21.25 6.18
N VAL A 215 -7.56 -20.39 6.12
CA VAL A 215 -7.72 -18.93 6.10
C VAL A 215 -7.12 -18.27 4.88
N ILE A 216 -6.06 -18.84 4.28
CA ILE A 216 -5.42 -18.29 3.09
C ILE A 216 -5.27 -19.36 2.00
N GLU A 217 -5.15 -18.89 0.76
CA GLU A 217 -4.78 -19.71 -0.39
C GLU A 217 -3.45 -19.21 -0.96
N VAL A 218 -2.51 -20.12 -1.18
CA VAL A 218 -1.17 -19.78 -1.69
C VAL A 218 -1.02 -20.31 -3.10
N TYR A 219 -0.63 -19.42 -4.00
CA TYR A 219 -0.39 -19.65 -5.41
C TYR A 219 1.05 -19.28 -5.76
N MET A 220 1.54 -19.89 -6.83
CA MET A 220 2.79 -19.51 -7.45
C MET A 220 2.66 -19.40 -8.97
N LEU A 221 3.53 -18.60 -9.59
CA LEU A 221 3.62 -18.54 -11.04
C LEU A 221 4.30 -19.80 -11.58
N THR A 222 3.78 -20.33 -12.68
CA THR A 222 4.46 -21.38 -13.46
C THR A 222 5.66 -20.81 -14.22
N GLN A 223 6.56 -21.68 -14.70
CA GLN A 223 7.66 -21.24 -15.56
C GLN A 223 7.19 -20.60 -16.87
N GLN A 224 6.08 -21.08 -17.43
CA GLN A 224 5.46 -20.48 -18.61
C GLN A 224 4.96 -19.06 -18.31
N ARG A 225 4.35 -18.86 -17.13
CA ARG A 225 3.87 -17.55 -16.68
C ARG A 225 5.00 -16.56 -16.42
N MET A 226 6.11 -17.03 -15.83
CA MET A 226 7.34 -16.24 -15.69
C MET A 226 7.91 -15.85 -17.07
N GLY A 227 7.98 -16.80 -18.01
CA GLY A 227 8.44 -16.53 -19.38
C GLY A 227 7.51 -15.58 -20.15
N TYR A 228 6.21 -15.62 -19.90
CA TYR A 228 5.26 -14.65 -20.43
C TYR A 228 5.53 -13.24 -19.89
N ALA A 229 5.74 -13.07 -18.59
CA ALA A 229 6.06 -11.75 -18.03
C ALA A 229 7.36 -11.17 -18.62
N ASP A 230 8.38 -12.01 -18.88
CA ASP A 230 9.60 -11.63 -19.59
C ASP A 230 9.30 -11.18 -21.03
N LYS A 231 8.42 -11.89 -21.76
CA LYS A 231 8.01 -11.53 -23.12
C LYS A 231 7.20 -10.24 -23.18
N VAL A 232 6.29 -10.01 -22.23
CA VAL A 232 5.58 -8.74 -22.13
C VAL A 232 6.60 -7.62 -21.98
N PHE A 233 7.58 -7.76 -21.09
CA PHE A 233 8.59 -6.71 -20.90
C PHE A 233 9.39 -6.47 -22.18
N GLU A 234 9.78 -7.52 -22.88
CA GLU A 234 10.49 -7.39 -24.15
C GLU A 234 9.65 -6.68 -25.21
N ASN A 235 8.37 -7.01 -25.33
CA ASN A 235 7.45 -6.38 -26.29
C ASN A 235 7.22 -4.90 -25.98
N GLU A 236 7.05 -4.54 -24.72
CA GLU A 236 6.78 -3.15 -24.31
C GLU A 236 8.04 -2.27 -24.35
N THR A 237 9.23 -2.85 -24.24
CA THR A 237 10.49 -2.08 -24.12
C THR A 237 11.44 -2.23 -25.31
N GLY A 238 11.17 -3.19 -26.20
CA GLY A 238 12.07 -3.60 -27.28
C GLY A 238 13.37 -4.26 -26.79
N LYS A 239 13.46 -4.66 -25.51
CA LYS A 239 14.69 -5.22 -24.92
C LYS A 239 14.39 -6.44 -24.04
N PRO A 240 15.06 -7.59 -24.28
CA PRO A 240 14.92 -8.74 -23.41
C PRO A 240 15.38 -8.43 -21.97
N ARG A 241 14.62 -8.91 -20.98
CA ARG A 241 14.97 -8.78 -19.55
C ARG A 241 16.35 -9.40 -19.22
N LYS A 242 16.73 -10.48 -19.90
CA LYS A 242 18.05 -11.13 -19.68
C LYS A 242 19.21 -10.22 -20.08
N THR A 243 19.09 -9.53 -21.22
CA THR A 243 20.16 -8.68 -21.76
C THR A 243 20.16 -7.29 -21.11
N SER A 244 19.04 -6.84 -20.53
CA SER A 244 18.99 -5.63 -19.70
C SER A 244 19.70 -5.77 -18.35
N GLY A 245 20.06 -6.99 -17.95
CA GLY A 245 20.74 -7.29 -16.69
C GLY A 245 19.85 -7.14 -15.44
N THR A 246 18.52 -7.16 -15.61
CA THR A 246 17.56 -6.76 -14.57
C THR A 246 16.59 -7.83 -14.16
N TRP A 247 15.98 -7.66 -12.99
CA TRP A 247 14.77 -8.38 -12.61
C TRP A 247 13.55 -7.52 -12.89
N LEU A 248 12.41 -8.18 -13.16
CA LEU A 248 11.11 -7.52 -13.18
C LEU A 248 10.70 -7.25 -11.73
N SER A 249 10.08 -6.11 -11.49
CA SER A 249 9.63 -5.76 -10.14
C SER A 249 8.35 -6.50 -9.74
N THR A 250 7.99 -6.41 -8.45
CA THR A 250 6.68 -6.90 -8.00
C THR A 250 5.54 -6.04 -8.57
N ASP A 251 5.78 -4.75 -8.87
CA ASP A 251 4.80 -3.89 -9.55
C ASP A 251 4.46 -4.50 -10.92
N TRP A 252 5.45 -4.96 -11.68
CA TRP A 252 5.24 -5.60 -12.98
C TRP A 252 4.31 -6.82 -12.91
N PHE A 253 4.60 -7.76 -12.01
CA PHE A 253 3.77 -8.95 -11.83
C PHE A 253 2.37 -8.61 -11.30
N SER A 254 2.25 -7.58 -10.46
CA SER A 254 0.98 -7.15 -9.88
C SER A 254 0.10 -6.43 -10.92
N MET A 255 0.69 -5.58 -11.77
CA MET A 255 -0.01 -4.92 -12.86
C MET A 255 -0.49 -5.93 -13.89
N ILE A 256 0.35 -6.89 -14.29
CA ILE A 256 -0.05 -7.99 -15.19
C ILE A 256 -1.23 -8.78 -14.60
N LEU A 257 -1.14 -9.15 -13.32
CA LEU A 257 -2.23 -9.86 -12.65
C LEU A 257 -3.51 -9.02 -12.68
N ALA A 258 -3.43 -7.74 -12.30
CA ALA A 258 -4.56 -6.82 -12.27
C ALA A 258 -5.22 -6.66 -13.64
N THR A 259 -4.44 -6.55 -14.73
CA THR A 259 -4.99 -6.42 -16.10
C THR A 259 -5.79 -7.64 -16.57
N GLU A 260 -5.63 -8.79 -15.92
CA GLU A 260 -6.30 -10.04 -16.29
C GLU A 260 -7.43 -10.43 -15.34
N MET A 261 -7.56 -9.80 -14.17
CA MET A 261 -8.57 -10.14 -13.16
C MET A 261 -9.51 -8.98 -12.78
N CYS A 262 -9.28 -7.77 -13.31
CA CYS A 262 -9.99 -6.55 -12.92
C CYS A 262 -10.62 -5.83 -14.11
N ASP A 263 -11.85 -5.33 -13.96
CA ASP A 263 -12.48 -4.47 -14.97
C ASP A 263 -11.95 -3.02 -14.90
N HIS A 264 -11.75 -2.48 -13.69
CA HIS A 264 -11.14 -1.18 -13.41
C HIS A 264 -10.02 -1.31 -12.38
N ILE A 265 -8.85 -0.75 -12.71
CA ILE A 265 -7.68 -0.77 -11.84
C ILE A 265 -7.41 0.66 -11.34
N LYS A 266 -7.51 0.83 -10.02
CA LYS A 266 -7.05 2.03 -9.32
C LYS A 266 -5.69 1.75 -8.70
N VAL A 267 -4.65 2.39 -9.19
CA VAL A 267 -3.30 2.29 -8.67
C VAL A 267 -3.06 3.42 -7.68
N TYR A 268 -2.52 3.11 -6.51
CA TYR A 268 -2.25 4.05 -5.44
C TYR A 268 -0.77 4.09 -5.09
N GLY A 269 -0.19 5.27 -4.93
CA GLY A 269 1.18 5.39 -4.44
C GLY A 269 2.22 5.07 -5.49
N MET A 270 1.92 5.15 -6.79
CA MET A 270 2.89 4.81 -7.83
C MET A 270 3.35 6.06 -8.57
N SER A 271 4.54 6.56 -8.22
CA SER A 271 5.20 7.64 -8.96
C SER A 271 5.56 7.18 -10.39
N ASN A 272 5.58 8.08 -11.37
CA ASN A 272 6.16 7.82 -12.71
C ASN A 272 7.54 8.46 -12.91
N GLY A 273 8.10 9.05 -11.85
CA GLY A 273 9.34 9.81 -11.88
C GLY A 273 9.20 11.26 -12.34
N ASN A 274 8.03 11.70 -12.85
CA ASN A 274 7.81 13.10 -13.23
C ASN A 274 7.64 14.01 -12.00
N ASN A 275 6.99 13.49 -10.96
CA ASN A 275 6.84 14.16 -9.66
C ASN A 275 8.20 14.46 -9.01
N CYS A 276 9.29 13.77 -9.36
CA CYS A 276 10.64 14.05 -8.87
C CYS A 276 11.21 15.44 -9.24
N LYS A 277 10.49 16.22 -10.05
CA LYS A 277 10.80 17.63 -10.31
C LYS A 277 10.33 18.55 -9.17
N ASN A 278 9.24 18.19 -8.49
CA ASN A 278 8.67 18.94 -7.36
C ASN A 278 9.56 18.81 -6.10
N PRO A 279 9.91 19.92 -5.42
CA PRO A 279 10.67 19.88 -4.18
C PRO A 279 10.08 19.01 -3.07
N GLU A 280 8.75 18.99 -2.92
CA GLU A 280 8.07 18.22 -1.86
C GLU A 280 8.27 16.70 -2.06
N ASP A 281 8.15 16.27 -3.31
CA ASP A 281 8.33 14.88 -3.76
C ASP A 281 9.78 14.36 -3.63
N LYS A 282 10.79 15.25 -3.58
CA LYS A 282 12.20 14.84 -3.44
C LYS A 282 12.53 14.27 -2.06
N SER A 283 11.70 14.55 -1.06
CA SER A 283 11.89 14.07 0.32
C SER A 283 11.21 12.73 0.58
N VAL A 284 10.33 12.29 -0.32
CA VAL A 284 9.51 11.10 -0.14
C VAL A 284 10.37 9.85 -0.13
N ARG A 285 10.11 8.98 0.84
CA ARG A 285 10.82 7.69 1.00
C ARG A 285 10.31 6.66 -0.02
N LEU A 286 11.17 5.74 -0.40
CA LEU A 286 10.80 4.66 -1.33
C LEU A 286 9.65 3.80 -0.79
N HIS A 287 9.61 3.56 0.51
CA HIS A 287 8.54 2.80 1.15
C HIS A 287 7.84 3.59 2.25
N TYR A 288 6.51 3.45 2.36
CA TYR A 288 5.74 4.04 3.47
C TYR A 288 6.08 3.40 4.83
N TYR A 289 6.69 2.23 4.81
CA TYR A 289 7.07 1.43 5.97
C TYR A 289 8.59 1.22 6.05
N GLY A 290 9.04 0.77 7.21
CA GLY A 290 10.46 0.55 7.48
C GLY A 290 11.24 1.85 7.74
N GLY A 291 12.40 1.70 8.38
CA GLY A 291 13.27 2.84 8.75
C GLY A 291 14.19 3.33 7.64
N ASN A 292 14.01 2.85 6.40
CA ASN A 292 14.96 3.15 5.33
C ASN A 292 14.78 4.59 4.83
N ALA A 293 15.85 5.40 4.90
CA ALA A 293 15.83 6.81 4.53
C ALA A 293 16.02 7.06 3.03
N GLN A 294 15.97 6.00 2.21
CA GLN A 294 16.15 6.09 0.76
C GLN A 294 15.02 6.91 0.15
N LYS A 295 15.41 7.99 -0.53
CA LYS A 295 14.48 8.85 -1.27
C LYS A 295 14.02 8.13 -2.53
N GLU A 296 12.70 8.07 -2.74
CA GLU A 296 12.06 7.39 -3.86
C GLU A 296 12.71 7.83 -5.19
N CYS A 297 12.77 9.13 -5.44
CA CYS A 297 13.29 9.69 -6.68
C CYS A 297 14.75 9.36 -6.97
N ASP A 298 15.58 9.30 -5.93
CA ASP A 298 16.99 8.95 -6.08
C ASP A 298 17.11 7.45 -6.34
N GLU A 299 16.37 6.62 -5.61
CA GLU A 299 16.43 5.16 -5.75
C GLU A 299 15.86 4.69 -7.09
N LEU A 300 14.78 5.30 -7.59
CA LEU A 300 14.25 5.04 -8.94
C LEU A 300 15.32 5.30 -10.00
N LYS A 301 16.02 6.43 -9.94
CA LYS A 301 17.09 6.77 -10.88
C LYS A 301 18.31 5.86 -10.73
N ASN A 302 18.69 5.54 -9.49
CA ASN A 302 19.82 4.67 -9.20
C ASN A 302 19.57 3.26 -9.73
N MET A 303 18.39 2.70 -9.45
CA MET A 303 18.01 1.37 -9.93
C MET A 303 17.95 1.31 -11.45
N GLU A 304 17.39 2.34 -12.10
CA GLU A 304 17.32 2.43 -13.56
C GLU A 304 18.72 2.42 -14.21
N LYS A 305 19.70 3.12 -13.62
CA LYS A 305 21.07 3.23 -14.15
C LYS A 305 21.95 2.00 -13.89
N ARG A 306 21.70 1.23 -12.83
CA ARG A 306 22.55 0.10 -12.44
C ARG A 306 22.59 -0.98 -13.53
N LYS A 307 23.80 -1.39 -13.93
CA LYS A 307 24.02 -2.31 -15.07
C LYS A 307 23.58 -3.75 -14.83
N LYS A 308 23.64 -4.26 -13.58
CA LYS A 308 23.29 -5.65 -13.24
C LYS A 308 22.56 -5.73 -11.89
N GLY A 309 21.68 -6.72 -11.75
CA GLY A 309 21.05 -7.07 -10.48
C GLY A 309 20.09 -6.02 -9.93
N SER A 310 19.56 -5.15 -10.79
CA SER A 310 18.69 -4.03 -10.43
C SER A 310 17.32 -4.16 -11.09
N LEU A 311 16.38 -3.30 -10.72
CA LEU A 311 15.05 -3.17 -11.32
C LEU A 311 15.03 -2.03 -12.33
N ARG A 312 14.14 -2.10 -13.32
CA ARG A 312 13.91 -1.02 -14.31
C ARG A 312 12.58 -0.33 -14.04
N LEU A 313 12.41 0.17 -12.82
CA LEU A 313 11.11 0.68 -12.36
C LEU A 313 10.57 1.82 -13.24
N LEU A 314 11.42 2.73 -13.72
CA LEU A 314 10.95 3.83 -14.57
C LEU A 314 10.57 3.33 -15.96
N THR A 315 11.29 2.33 -16.49
CA THR A 315 10.92 1.67 -17.75
C THR A 315 9.59 0.91 -17.61
N GLU A 316 9.41 0.15 -16.53
CA GLU A 316 8.15 -0.56 -16.25
C GLU A 316 6.97 0.41 -16.13
N ARG A 317 7.16 1.52 -15.40
CA ARG A 317 6.13 2.56 -15.23
C ARG A 317 5.73 3.22 -16.55
N LYS A 318 6.66 3.41 -17.49
CA LYS A 318 6.32 3.89 -18.85
C LYS A 318 5.39 2.93 -19.58
N ALA A 319 5.60 1.61 -19.44
CA ALA A 319 4.69 0.63 -20.01
C ALA A 319 3.31 0.69 -19.32
N PHE A 320 3.24 0.88 -18.00
CA PHE A 320 1.95 1.03 -17.32
C PHE A 320 1.17 2.27 -17.80
N GLN A 321 1.86 3.36 -18.13
CA GLN A 321 1.25 4.53 -18.75
C GLN A 321 0.61 4.19 -20.10
N LEU A 322 1.30 3.38 -20.91
CA LEU A 322 0.79 2.91 -22.18
C LEU A 322 -0.43 1.99 -21.97
N TRP A 323 -0.36 1.07 -21.00
CA TRP A 323 -1.45 0.15 -20.68
C TRP A 323 -2.73 0.88 -20.26
N ALA A 324 -2.62 2.03 -19.60
CA ALA A 324 -3.76 2.87 -19.25
C ALA A 324 -4.53 3.44 -20.46
N GLN A 325 -3.95 3.38 -21.67
CA GLN A 325 -4.65 3.71 -22.91
C GLN A 325 -5.50 2.55 -23.43
N TYR A 326 -5.20 1.31 -23.01
CA TYR A 326 -5.86 0.09 -23.46
C TYR A 326 -6.76 -0.55 -22.39
N HIS A 327 -6.49 -0.27 -21.12
CA HIS A 327 -7.22 -0.77 -19.96
C HIS A 327 -7.76 0.40 -19.16
N ASN A 328 -8.86 0.18 -18.44
CA ASN A 328 -9.36 1.17 -17.49
C ASN A 328 -8.43 1.19 -16.26
N ILE A 329 -7.39 2.02 -16.32
CA ILE A 329 -6.39 2.19 -15.26
C ILE A 329 -6.36 3.67 -14.86
N SER A 330 -6.41 3.92 -13.56
CA SER A 330 -6.25 5.26 -12.98
C SER A 330 -5.13 5.25 -11.96
N PHE A 331 -4.24 6.26 -12.01
CA PHE A 331 -3.17 6.43 -11.05
C PHE A 331 -3.51 7.53 -10.06
N ASN A 332 -3.37 7.23 -8.77
CA ASN A 332 -3.76 8.08 -7.66
C ASN A 332 -2.57 8.24 -6.72
N PHE A 333 -2.33 9.48 -6.30
CA PHE A 333 -1.34 9.83 -5.28
C PHE A 333 0.08 9.28 -5.58
N PRO A 334 0.75 9.73 -6.66
CA PRO A 334 0.40 10.87 -7.51
C PRO A 334 -0.47 10.49 -8.74
N ILE A 335 -1.11 11.51 -9.32
CA ILE A 335 -1.86 11.40 -10.59
C ILE A 335 -0.91 11.61 -11.77
N TRP A 336 -1.09 10.85 -12.85
CA TRP A 336 -0.33 11.00 -14.09
C TRP A 336 -0.93 10.30 -15.30
#